data_AF-A0A7J8B2H4-F1
#
_entry.id   AF-A0A7J8B2H4-F1
#
_cell.length_a   1.000
_cell.length_b   1.000
_cell.length_c   1.000
_cell.angle_alpha   90.00
_cell.angle_beta   90.00
_cell.angle_gamma   90.00
#
_symmetry.space_group_name_H-M   'P 1'
#
loop_
_entity.id
_entity.type
_entity.pdbx_description
1 polymer ?
#
loop_
_entity_poly.entity_id
_entity_poly.type
_entity_poly.pdbx_seq_one_letter_code
_entity_poly.pdbx_strand_id
1 'polypeptide(L)'
;MASKRTLSFNERHQQLVDRNYKQMLHLNALKRIETQIRDQIVRNKNDDRADRKRFLRILQDEQFELDTEEAIQKSEENRRLKELQYEQEEKLAVELAKLKHESLKDEKLRQQVKENSIEIRELEKKLKAAYMNKERAAQIAEKDAIKYEQMKRDAEIVKTMMEEQERVIKEENAAEERRNKVKAQYFIDLEKQLEDQERKKQEAYEQLLKEKLMIDEIVRKIYEEDQLERQHRLEKMNATRRYIEEFQKEQALWREKKREEMEEENRKIIEFANLQQQREEDRMARIQENEEKRLQLQNMMIQKLGQMLQQREDLEQVRQELYQEEQAEIHRRKINEEAEKKLRKQKELKQNFIEQMALKELVQQAAKEEEEEFRKAMLAKFAEDDRIELMNAHKQRMKQLEHRRAVEKLIEDRRNQFLADKQQELEEWQLQQSGQRRINAIIEEERLKLLQEHATKLLGYLPKGVFKTENDIHMLGEEFRKAYQKRSETCEEK
;
A
#
# COMPACT_ATOMS: atom_id res chain seq x y z
N MET A 1 -78.21 94.25 -132.48
CA MET A 1 -77.21 93.95 -131.44
C MET A 1 -77.88 93.59 -130.11
N ALA A 2 -77.20 92.75 -129.32
CA ALA A 2 -77.33 92.43 -127.89
C ALA A 2 -78.66 91.98 -127.24
N SER A 3 -79.85 92.27 -127.80
CA SER A 3 -81.20 92.03 -127.23
C SER A 3 -81.27 91.17 -125.97
N LYS A 4 -81.17 91.88 -124.87
CA LYS A 4 -81.49 91.41 -123.54
C LYS A 4 -82.79 92.10 -123.17
N ARG A 5 -83.71 91.30 -122.69
CA ARG A 5 -84.90 91.78 -122.00
C ARG A 5 -84.49 92.59 -120.78
N THR A 6 -85.17 93.72 -120.64
CA THR A 6 -85.16 94.62 -119.48
C THR A 6 -86.08 94.05 -118.41
N LEU A 7 -85.50 93.83 -117.23
CA LEU A 7 -86.06 93.11 -116.07
C LEU A 7 -86.74 94.10 -115.08
N SER A 8 -87.89 93.73 -114.52
CA SER A 8 -88.87 94.44 -113.67
C SER A 8 -88.46 94.67 -112.20
N PHE A 9 -89.24 95.46 -111.45
CA PHE A 9 -89.05 95.79 -110.01
C PHE A 9 -88.93 94.55 -109.12
N ASN A 10 -89.71 93.50 -109.42
CA ASN A 10 -89.57 92.21 -108.73
C ASN A 10 -88.22 91.56 -108.97
N GLU A 11 -87.64 91.71 -110.16
CA GLU A 11 -86.34 91.13 -110.49
C GLU A 11 -85.20 91.86 -109.80
N ARG A 12 -85.36 93.16 -109.47
CA ARG A 12 -84.40 93.88 -108.61
C ARG A 12 -84.48 93.42 -107.16
N HIS A 13 -85.68 93.18 -106.63
CA HIS A 13 -85.84 92.65 -105.27
C HIS A 13 -85.26 91.22 -105.18
N GLN A 14 -85.54 90.38 -106.17
CA GLN A 14 -84.88 89.07 -106.32
C GLN A 14 -83.36 89.20 -106.45
N GLN A 15 -82.82 90.15 -107.22
CA GLN A 15 -81.37 90.35 -107.30
C GLN A 15 -80.73 90.73 -105.96
N LEU A 16 -81.46 91.41 -105.05
CA LEU A 16 -80.95 91.81 -103.74
C LEU A 16 -81.07 90.66 -102.72
N VAL A 17 -82.19 89.94 -102.73
CA VAL A 17 -82.37 88.70 -101.97
C VAL A 17 -81.35 87.65 -102.42
N ASP A 18 -81.08 87.55 -103.72
CA ASP A 18 -80.04 86.69 -104.29
C ASP A 18 -78.65 87.14 -103.89
N ARG A 19 -78.37 88.45 -103.84
CA ARG A 19 -77.07 88.96 -103.35
C ARG A 19 -76.87 88.63 -101.89
N ASN A 20 -77.86 88.83 -101.04
CA ASN A 20 -77.76 88.51 -99.61
C ASN A 20 -77.73 87.00 -99.37
N TYR A 21 -78.49 86.21 -100.13
CA TYR A 21 -78.46 84.75 -100.10
C TYR A 21 -77.10 84.22 -100.58
N LYS A 22 -76.55 84.78 -101.66
CA LYS A 22 -75.19 84.47 -102.15
C LYS A 22 -74.11 84.84 -101.13
N GLN A 23 -74.24 85.97 -100.43
CA GLN A 23 -73.33 86.35 -99.35
C GLN A 23 -73.44 85.43 -98.13
N MET A 24 -74.65 85.04 -97.73
CA MET A 24 -74.88 84.06 -96.66
C MET A 24 -74.31 82.69 -97.03
N LEU A 25 -74.52 82.23 -98.27
CA LEU A 25 -73.91 81.02 -98.80
C LEU A 25 -72.38 81.12 -98.82
N HIS A 26 -71.82 82.27 -99.19
CA HIS A 26 -70.38 82.49 -99.21
C HIS A 26 -69.78 82.51 -97.80
N LEU A 27 -70.41 83.18 -96.83
CA LEU A 27 -69.99 83.17 -95.42
C LEU A 27 -70.12 81.78 -94.81
N ASN A 28 -71.18 81.04 -95.13
CA ASN A 28 -71.33 79.66 -94.71
C ASN A 28 -70.29 78.74 -95.37
N ALA A 29 -69.93 78.99 -96.63
CA ALA A 29 -68.85 78.28 -97.31
C ALA A 29 -67.49 78.59 -96.68
N LEU A 30 -67.20 79.85 -96.31
CA LEU A 30 -65.98 80.23 -95.62
C LEU A 30 -65.91 79.60 -94.22
N LYS A 31 -67.00 79.61 -93.45
CA LYS A 31 -67.07 78.92 -92.15
C LYS A 31 -66.85 77.42 -92.30
N ARG A 32 -67.42 76.79 -93.33
CA ARG A 32 -67.20 75.37 -93.65
C ARG A 32 -65.74 75.09 -93.98
N ILE A 33 -65.10 75.93 -94.80
CA ILE A 33 -63.67 75.82 -95.13
C ILE A 33 -62.82 76.03 -93.87
N GLU A 34 -63.15 77.01 -93.03
CA GLU A 34 -62.42 77.27 -91.79
C GLU A 34 -62.56 76.11 -90.79
N THR A 35 -63.76 75.54 -90.63
CA THR A 35 -63.96 74.33 -89.83
C THR A 35 -63.19 73.15 -90.42
N GLN A 36 -63.18 73.00 -91.74
CA GLN A 36 -62.45 71.94 -92.43
C GLN A 36 -60.94 72.07 -92.25
N ILE A 37 -60.38 73.28 -92.34
CA ILE A 37 -58.96 73.56 -92.08
C ILE A 37 -58.62 73.29 -90.61
N ARG A 38 -59.46 73.73 -89.66
CA ARG A 38 -59.25 73.45 -88.23
C ARG A 38 -59.28 71.95 -87.95
N ASP A 39 -60.26 71.23 -88.51
CA ASP A 39 -60.37 69.78 -88.38
C ASP A 39 -59.16 69.07 -88.98
N GLN A 40 -58.66 69.55 -90.12
CA GLN A 40 -57.47 69.00 -90.76
C GLN A 40 -56.19 69.26 -89.96
N ILE A 41 -56.03 70.44 -89.37
CA ILE A 41 -54.93 70.73 -88.44
C ILE A 41 -55.00 69.82 -87.20
N VAL A 42 -56.20 69.59 -86.66
CA VAL A 42 -56.40 68.68 -85.52
C VAL A 42 -56.09 67.23 -85.90
N ARG A 43 -56.50 66.77 -87.09
CA ARG A 43 -56.15 65.45 -87.62
C ARG A 43 -54.65 65.29 -87.77
N ASN A 44 -53.97 66.21 -88.46
CA ASN A 44 -52.52 66.16 -88.62
C ASN A 44 -51.79 66.15 -87.26
N LYS A 45 -52.22 66.97 -86.29
CA LYS A 45 -51.65 66.94 -84.92
C LYS A 45 -51.91 65.62 -84.19
N ASN A 46 -53.04 64.98 -84.42
CA ASN A 46 -53.36 63.68 -83.85
C ASN A 46 -52.56 62.56 -84.53
N ASP A 47 -52.34 62.65 -85.83
CA ASP A 47 -51.49 61.75 -86.61
C ASP A 47 -50.03 61.88 -86.17
N ASP A 48 -49.49 63.11 -86.05
CA ASP A 48 -48.15 63.37 -85.49
C ASP A 48 -47.99 62.81 -84.07
N ARG A 49 -49.04 62.90 -83.24
CA ARG A 49 -49.05 62.31 -81.89
C ARG A 49 -49.12 60.78 -81.94
N ALA A 50 -49.88 60.22 -82.87
CA ALA A 50 -49.95 58.77 -83.07
C ALA A 50 -48.61 58.22 -83.55
N ASP A 51 -47.95 58.91 -84.48
CA ASP A 51 -46.63 58.54 -84.99
C ASP A 51 -45.54 58.68 -83.93
N ARG A 52 -45.56 59.75 -83.12
CA ARG A 52 -44.67 59.86 -81.95
C ARG A 52 -44.89 58.74 -80.94
N LYS A 53 -46.15 58.36 -80.68
CA LYS A 53 -46.46 57.24 -79.78
C LYS A 53 -46.03 55.90 -80.37
N ARG A 54 -46.19 55.69 -81.68
CA ARG A 54 -45.68 54.50 -82.39
C ARG A 54 -44.17 54.43 -82.29
N PHE A 55 -43.47 55.54 -82.56
CA PHE A 55 -42.02 55.63 -82.44
C PHE A 55 -41.52 55.38 -81.01
N LEU A 56 -42.17 55.97 -80.00
CA LEU A 56 -41.84 55.71 -78.60
C LEU A 56 -42.11 54.26 -78.20
N ARG A 57 -43.17 53.64 -78.72
CA ARG A 57 -43.44 52.22 -78.48
C ARG A 57 -42.36 51.34 -79.11
N ILE A 58 -41.96 51.62 -80.34
CA ILE A 58 -40.85 50.89 -80.99
C ILE A 58 -39.56 51.03 -80.18
N LEU A 59 -39.22 52.24 -79.73
CA LEU A 59 -38.05 52.46 -78.87
C LEU A 59 -38.16 51.72 -77.53
N GLN A 60 -39.36 51.66 -76.93
CA GLN A 60 -39.58 50.91 -75.69
C GLN A 60 -39.49 49.40 -75.91
N ASP A 61 -40.02 48.91 -77.02
CA ASP A 61 -39.94 47.51 -77.41
C ASP A 61 -38.47 47.14 -77.68
N GLU A 62 -37.71 47.96 -78.41
CA GLU A 62 -36.27 47.78 -78.63
C GLU A 62 -35.47 47.81 -77.32
N GLN A 63 -35.78 48.73 -76.40
CA GLN A 63 -35.15 48.75 -75.07
C GLN A 63 -35.49 47.51 -74.26
N PHE A 64 -36.74 47.05 -74.31
CA PHE A 64 -37.17 45.85 -73.63
C PHE A 64 -36.47 44.61 -74.18
N GLU A 65 -36.35 44.48 -75.52
CA GLU A 65 -35.61 43.38 -76.14
C GLU A 65 -34.13 43.41 -75.76
N LEU A 66 -33.50 44.60 -75.69
CA LEU A 66 -32.12 44.71 -75.19
C LEU A 66 -32.00 44.29 -73.72
N ASP A 67 -32.91 44.74 -72.87
CA ASP A 67 -32.92 44.38 -71.45
C ASP A 67 -33.16 42.87 -71.23
N THR A 68 -34.03 42.25 -72.04
CA THR A 68 -34.29 40.80 -71.99
C THR A 68 -33.10 40.02 -72.51
N GLU A 69 -32.48 40.44 -73.62
CA GLU A 69 -31.26 39.84 -74.16
C GLU A 69 -30.11 39.92 -73.14
N GLU A 70 -29.90 41.09 -72.51
CA GLU A 70 -28.90 41.25 -71.45
C GLU A 70 -29.21 40.36 -70.23
N ALA A 71 -30.48 40.22 -69.84
CA ALA A 71 -30.86 39.36 -68.72
C ALA A 71 -30.63 37.88 -69.05
N ILE A 72 -30.91 37.45 -70.28
CA ILE A 72 -30.62 36.10 -70.76
C ILE A 72 -29.11 35.86 -70.76
N GLN A 73 -28.32 36.78 -71.32
CA GLN A 73 -26.85 36.67 -71.34
C GLN A 73 -26.28 36.59 -69.92
N LYS A 74 -26.69 37.48 -69.01
CA LYS A 74 -26.27 37.44 -67.59
C LYS A 74 -26.71 36.15 -66.91
N SER A 75 -27.90 35.63 -67.22
CA SER A 75 -28.39 34.35 -66.68
C SER A 75 -27.55 33.17 -67.18
N GLU A 76 -27.22 33.14 -68.47
CA GLU A 76 -26.35 32.13 -69.06
C GLU A 76 -24.93 32.21 -68.49
N GLU A 77 -24.35 33.40 -68.36
CA GLU A 77 -23.04 33.62 -67.73
C GLU A 77 -23.05 33.15 -66.27
N ASN A 78 -24.07 33.51 -65.50
CA ASN A 78 -24.24 33.04 -64.13
C ASN A 78 -24.39 31.52 -64.05
N ARG A 79 -25.08 30.90 -65.01
CA ARG A 79 -25.22 29.44 -65.09
C ARG A 79 -23.87 28.79 -65.36
N ARG A 80 -23.10 29.31 -66.33
CA ARG A 80 -21.75 28.83 -66.65
C ARG A 80 -20.79 29.00 -65.47
N LEU A 81 -20.84 30.14 -64.77
CA LEU A 81 -20.03 30.38 -63.58
C LEU A 81 -20.37 29.40 -62.46
N LYS A 82 -21.66 29.11 -62.24
CA LYS A 82 -22.09 28.10 -61.27
C LYS A 82 -21.64 26.70 -61.67
N GLU A 83 -21.79 26.31 -62.93
CA GLU A 83 -21.31 25.02 -63.45
C GLU A 83 -19.80 24.87 -63.23
N LEU A 84 -19.00 25.91 -63.54
CA LEU A 84 -17.56 25.93 -63.26
C LEU A 84 -17.24 25.86 -61.77
N GLN A 85 -18.01 26.53 -60.91
CA GLN A 85 -17.85 26.43 -59.45
C GLN A 85 -18.14 25.01 -58.96
N TYR A 86 -19.23 24.39 -59.42
CA TYR A 86 -19.56 23.00 -59.08
C TYR A 86 -18.46 22.04 -59.54
N GLU A 87 -17.92 22.20 -60.75
CA GLU A 87 -16.81 21.37 -61.22
C GLU A 87 -15.54 21.52 -60.37
N GLN A 88 -15.24 22.74 -59.91
CA GLN A 88 -14.11 22.99 -59.00
C GLN A 88 -14.36 22.38 -57.62
N GLU A 89 -15.57 22.52 -57.09
CA GLU A 89 -15.98 21.91 -55.82
C GLU A 89 -15.96 20.38 -55.89
N GLU A 90 -16.40 19.77 -56.99
CA GLU A 90 -16.32 18.32 -57.20
C GLU A 90 -14.87 17.84 -57.28
N LYS A 91 -14.01 18.53 -58.03
CA LYS A 91 -12.57 18.21 -58.08
C LYS A 91 -11.95 18.31 -56.69
N LEU A 92 -12.25 19.38 -55.95
CA LEU A 92 -11.78 19.57 -54.59
C LEU A 92 -12.31 18.47 -53.65
N ALA A 93 -13.59 18.11 -53.77
CA ALA A 93 -14.20 17.05 -52.95
C ALA A 93 -13.57 15.69 -53.23
N VAL A 94 -13.27 15.38 -54.50
CA VAL A 94 -12.57 14.15 -54.90
C VAL A 94 -11.14 14.15 -54.37
N GLU A 95 -10.40 15.25 -54.46
CA GLU A 95 -9.06 15.37 -53.90
C GLU A 95 -9.06 15.25 -52.37
N LEU A 96 -9.99 15.91 -51.69
CA LEU A 96 -10.19 15.78 -50.25
C LEU A 96 -10.55 14.34 -49.85
N ALA A 97 -11.39 13.66 -50.63
CA ALA A 97 -11.73 12.26 -50.40
C ALA A 97 -10.52 11.34 -50.59
N LYS A 98 -9.68 11.58 -51.62
CA LYS A 98 -8.43 10.85 -51.84
C LYS A 98 -7.46 11.06 -50.67
N LEU A 99 -7.24 12.30 -50.25
CA LEU A 99 -6.37 12.62 -49.10
C LEU A 99 -6.86 11.96 -47.81
N LYS A 100 -8.18 12.00 -47.54
CA LYS A 100 -8.77 11.31 -46.39
C LYS A 100 -8.61 9.79 -46.48
N HIS A 101 -8.74 9.23 -47.68
CA HIS A 101 -8.60 7.79 -47.87
C HIS A 101 -7.14 7.34 -47.71
N GLU A 102 -6.18 8.13 -48.20
CA GLU A 102 -4.74 7.93 -47.98
C GLU A 102 -4.39 8.04 -46.49
N SER A 103 -4.89 9.06 -45.79
CA SER A 103 -4.65 9.19 -44.34
C SER A 103 -5.22 8.01 -43.56
N LEU A 104 -6.42 7.55 -43.90
CA LEU A 104 -7.02 6.36 -43.28
C LEU A 104 -6.25 5.07 -43.58
N LYS A 105 -5.74 4.92 -44.82
CA LYS A 105 -4.87 3.80 -45.19
C LYS A 105 -3.59 3.80 -44.35
N ASP A 106 -2.96 4.96 -44.20
CA ASP A 106 -1.75 5.11 -43.41
C ASP A 106 -1.99 4.86 -41.91
N GLU A 107 -3.10 5.35 -41.36
CA GLU A 107 -3.51 5.06 -39.98
C GLU A 107 -3.78 3.57 -39.76
N LYS A 108 -4.48 2.92 -40.70
CA LYS A 108 -4.77 1.49 -40.63
C LYS A 108 -3.51 0.65 -40.76
N LEU A 109 -2.59 1.05 -41.64
CA LEU A 109 -1.27 0.44 -41.75
C LEU A 109 -0.49 0.59 -40.44
N ARG A 110 -0.46 1.78 -39.84
CA ARG A 110 0.17 2.02 -38.53
C ARG A 110 -0.47 1.18 -37.44
N GLN A 111 -1.81 1.05 -37.41
CA GLN A 111 -2.51 0.18 -36.47
C GLN A 111 -2.07 -1.28 -36.62
N GLN A 112 -2.05 -1.82 -37.84
CA GLN A 112 -1.57 -3.17 -38.10
C GLN A 112 -0.11 -3.36 -37.66
N VAL A 113 0.75 -2.37 -37.91
CA VAL A 113 2.16 -2.41 -37.48
C VAL A 113 2.26 -2.39 -35.96
N LYS A 114 1.46 -1.59 -35.24
CA LYS A 114 1.42 -1.58 -33.77
C LYS A 114 1.02 -2.93 -33.18
N GLU A 115 -0.02 -3.55 -33.73
CA GLU A 115 -0.54 -4.83 -33.25
C GLU A 115 0.41 -5.99 -33.57
N ASN A 116 1.00 -6.00 -34.77
CA ASN A 116 1.82 -7.12 -35.24
C ASN A 116 3.28 -7.01 -34.78
N SER A 117 3.86 -5.81 -34.68
CA SER A 117 5.26 -5.67 -34.29
C SER A 117 5.48 -6.09 -32.83
N ILE A 118 6.55 -6.84 -32.61
CA ILE A 118 6.94 -7.33 -31.28
C ILE A 118 7.56 -6.18 -30.48
N GLU A 119 8.38 -5.35 -31.12
CA GLU A 119 9.10 -4.24 -30.49
C GLU A 119 8.17 -3.20 -29.85
N ILE A 120 7.10 -2.81 -30.56
CA ILE A 120 6.12 -1.85 -30.04
C ILE A 120 5.36 -2.47 -28.87
N ARG A 121 4.94 -3.73 -28.97
CA ARG A 121 4.25 -4.43 -27.88
C ARG A 121 5.13 -4.57 -26.64
N GLU A 122 6.42 -4.86 -26.80
CA GLU A 122 7.37 -4.90 -25.68
C GLU A 122 7.58 -3.53 -25.06
N LEU A 123 7.70 -2.49 -25.88
CA LEU A 123 7.80 -1.12 -25.40
C LEU A 123 6.54 -0.73 -24.62
N GLU A 124 5.35 -0.99 -25.15
CA GLU A 124 4.07 -0.74 -24.47
C GLU A 124 3.97 -1.51 -23.14
N LYS A 125 4.41 -2.77 -23.09
CA LYS A 125 4.47 -3.54 -21.83
C LYS A 125 5.40 -2.88 -20.81
N LYS A 126 6.59 -2.43 -21.24
CA LYS A 126 7.54 -1.71 -20.39
C LYS A 126 6.96 -0.38 -19.89
N LEU A 127 6.25 0.37 -20.76
CA LEU A 127 5.58 1.62 -20.40
C LEU A 127 4.42 1.39 -19.43
N LYS A 128 3.58 0.37 -19.67
CA LYS A 128 2.51 -0.03 -18.74
C LYS A 128 3.09 -0.41 -17.38
N ALA A 129 4.16 -1.21 -17.35
CA ALA A 129 4.85 -1.55 -16.10
C ALA A 129 5.39 -0.30 -15.38
N ALA A 130 5.91 0.69 -16.13
CA ALA A 130 6.35 1.97 -15.56
C ALA A 130 5.20 2.75 -14.91
N TYR A 131 4.02 2.79 -15.54
CA TYR A 131 2.82 3.40 -14.96
C TYR A 131 2.39 2.67 -13.68
N MET A 132 2.35 1.34 -13.69
CA MET A 132 2.05 0.55 -12.50
C MET A 132 3.05 0.82 -11.36
N ASN A 133 4.33 0.97 -11.68
CA ASN A 133 5.36 1.30 -10.70
C ASN A 133 5.21 2.71 -10.14
N LYS A 134 4.83 3.67 -10.97
CA LYS A 134 4.53 5.04 -10.54
C LYS A 134 3.32 5.08 -9.61
N GLU A 135 2.25 4.37 -9.95
CA GLU A 135 1.06 4.24 -9.10
C GLU A 135 1.39 3.55 -7.78
N ARG A 136 2.17 2.47 -7.82
CA ARG A 136 2.62 1.77 -6.61
C ARG A 136 3.46 2.70 -5.71
N ALA A 137 4.34 3.51 -6.28
CA ALA A 137 5.11 4.47 -5.50
C ALA A 137 4.22 5.54 -4.87
N ALA A 138 3.20 6.03 -5.58
CA ALA A 138 2.20 6.95 -5.03
C ALA A 138 1.42 6.30 -3.87
N GLN A 139 1.00 5.04 -4.02
CA GLN A 139 0.31 4.29 -2.95
C GLN A 139 1.19 4.07 -1.73
N ILE A 140 2.49 3.80 -1.91
CA ILE A 140 3.43 3.67 -0.79
C ILE A 140 3.57 5.01 -0.06
N ALA A 141 3.75 6.11 -0.81
CA ALA A 141 3.82 7.45 -0.22
C ALA A 141 2.54 7.82 0.54
N GLU A 142 1.37 7.50 -0.01
CA GLU A 142 0.08 7.67 0.66
C GLU A 142 -0.01 6.84 1.94
N LYS A 143 0.33 5.55 1.87
CA LYS A 143 0.34 4.66 3.03
C LYS A 143 1.30 5.16 4.12
N ASP A 144 2.47 5.65 3.74
CA ASP A 144 3.45 6.19 4.69
C ASP A 144 2.94 7.51 5.30
N ALA A 145 2.30 8.39 4.52
CA ALA A 145 1.64 9.58 5.05
C ALA A 145 0.54 9.21 6.08
N ILE A 146 -0.29 8.21 5.77
CA ILE A 146 -1.31 7.69 6.70
C ILE A 146 -0.67 7.15 7.98
N LYS A 147 0.44 6.40 7.89
CA LYS A 147 1.17 5.93 9.08
C LYS A 147 1.71 7.10 9.91
N TYR A 148 2.28 8.13 9.28
CA TYR A 148 2.75 9.31 9.99
C TYR A 148 1.61 10.03 10.72
N GLU A 149 0.43 10.14 10.10
CA GLU A 149 -0.75 10.67 10.77
C GLU A 149 -1.20 9.80 11.94
N GLN A 150 -1.20 8.47 11.79
CA GLN A 150 -1.52 7.53 12.86
C GLN A 150 -0.55 7.67 14.03
N MET A 151 0.77 7.67 13.77
CA MET A 151 1.78 7.88 14.80
C MET A 151 1.60 9.22 15.52
N LYS A 152 1.19 10.27 14.81
CA LYS A 152 0.88 11.56 15.41
C LYS A 152 -0.33 11.48 16.34
N ARG A 153 -1.41 10.82 15.91
CA ARG A 153 -2.62 10.60 16.74
C ARG A 153 -2.31 9.74 17.96
N ASP A 154 -1.57 8.66 17.79
CA ASP A 154 -1.17 7.78 18.90
C ASP A 154 -0.29 8.53 19.91
N ALA A 155 0.64 9.36 19.44
CA ALA A 155 1.44 10.22 20.32
C ALA A 155 0.58 11.25 21.08
N GLU A 156 -0.46 11.80 20.44
CA GLU A 156 -1.43 12.68 21.12
C GLU A 156 -2.25 11.91 22.18
N ILE A 157 -2.68 10.69 21.89
CA ILE A 157 -3.38 9.81 22.85
C ILE A 157 -2.47 9.46 24.03
N VAL A 158 -1.21 9.11 23.78
CA VAL A 158 -0.25 8.81 24.87
C VAL A 158 -0.05 10.04 25.75
N LYS A 159 0.06 11.24 25.17
CA LYS A 159 0.15 12.49 25.95
C LYS A 159 -1.06 12.69 26.85
N THR A 160 -2.28 12.57 26.31
CA THR A 160 -3.50 12.73 27.13
C THR A 160 -3.60 11.66 28.21
N MET A 161 -3.23 10.41 27.92
CA MET A 161 -3.17 9.34 28.92
C MET A 161 -2.15 9.63 30.03
N MET A 162 -0.96 10.13 29.68
CA MET A 162 0.06 10.53 30.67
C MET A 162 -0.44 11.68 31.54
N GLU A 163 -1.07 12.69 30.96
CA GLU A 163 -1.66 13.81 31.71
C GLU A 163 -2.74 13.34 32.70
N GLU A 164 -3.60 12.39 32.30
CA GLU A 164 -4.60 11.81 33.20
C GLU A 164 -3.96 10.92 34.29
N GLN A 165 -2.94 10.12 33.96
CA GLN A 165 -2.19 9.36 34.97
C GLN A 165 -1.51 10.28 35.98
N GLU A 166 -0.92 11.39 35.54
CA GLU A 166 -0.34 12.39 36.44
C GLU A 166 -1.38 13.02 37.36
N ARG A 167 -2.61 13.26 36.88
CA ARG A 167 -3.71 13.75 37.72
C ARG A 167 -4.08 12.73 38.80
N VAL A 168 -4.24 11.47 38.43
CA VAL A 168 -4.53 10.39 39.38
C VAL A 168 -3.43 10.27 40.43
N ILE A 169 -2.16 10.28 40.03
CA ILE A 169 -1.02 10.24 40.96
C ILE A 169 -1.03 11.43 41.92
N LYS A 170 -1.34 12.64 41.44
CA LYS A 170 -1.45 13.84 42.29
C LYS A 170 -2.59 13.69 43.31
N GLU A 171 -3.73 13.13 42.90
CA GLU A 171 -4.86 12.88 43.80
C GLU A 171 -4.55 11.80 44.85
N GLU A 172 -3.89 10.71 44.45
CA GLU A 172 -3.44 9.66 45.37
C GLU A 172 -2.42 10.18 46.38
N ASN A 173 -1.42 10.94 45.92
CA ASN A 173 -0.44 11.59 46.81
C ASN A 173 -1.13 12.55 47.79
N ALA A 174 -2.09 13.35 47.33
CA ALA A 174 -2.85 14.25 48.21
C ALA A 174 -3.70 13.47 49.23
N ALA A 175 -4.28 12.34 48.84
CA ALA A 175 -5.02 11.47 49.76
C ALA A 175 -4.10 10.80 50.78
N GLU A 176 -2.90 10.38 50.37
CA GLU A 176 -1.88 9.82 51.24
C GLU A 176 -1.34 10.86 52.23
N GLU A 177 -1.09 12.10 51.79
CA GLU A 177 -0.75 13.21 52.68
C GLU A 177 -1.83 13.47 53.74
N ARG A 178 -3.13 13.40 53.37
CA ARG A 178 -4.24 13.53 54.34
C ARG A 178 -4.20 12.39 55.37
N ARG A 179 -3.98 11.14 54.93
CA ARG A 179 -3.83 9.99 55.84
C ARG A 179 -2.64 10.17 56.77
N ASN A 180 -1.52 10.66 56.25
CA ASN A 180 -0.31 10.91 57.03
C ASN A 180 -0.53 12.04 58.05
N LYS A 181 -1.26 13.10 57.70
CA LYS A 181 -1.66 14.16 58.65
C LYS A 181 -2.53 13.61 59.78
N VAL A 182 -3.50 12.74 59.48
CA VAL A 182 -4.34 12.10 60.50
C VAL A 182 -3.50 11.18 61.40
N LYS A 183 -2.57 10.40 60.83
CA LYS A 183 -1.63 9.58 61.63
C LYS A 183 -0.75 10.44 62.53
N ALA A 184 -0.24 11.56 62.04
CA ALA A 184 0.56 12.49 62.84
C ALA A 184 -0.25 13.09 64.00
N GLN A 185 -1.49 13.47 63.77
CA GLN A 185 -2.40 13.92 64.83
C GLN A 185 -2.64 12.82 65.87
N TYR A 186 -2.86 11.58 65.42
CA TYR A 186 -3.00 10.44 66.32
C TYR A 186 -1.75 10.19 67.18
N PHE A 187 -0.54 10.34 66.62
CA PHE A 187 0.70 10.25 67.39
C PHE A 187 0.81 11.36 68.44
N ILE A 188 0.47 12.60 68.09
CA ILE A 188 0.46 13.72 69.04
C ILE A 188 -0.53 13.46 70.18
N ASP A 189 -1.69 12.89 69.89
CA ASP A 189 -2.69 12.57 70.91
C ASP A 189 -2.24 11.40 71.79
N LEU A 190 -1.52 10.42 71.24
CA LEU A 190 -0.91 9.33 72.01
C LEU A 190 0.21 9.83 72.93
N GLU A 191 1.05 10.75 72.44
CA GLU A 191 2.09 11.41 73.26
C GLU A 191 1.47 12.14 74.45
N LYS A 192 0.38 12.89 74.25
CA LYS A 192 -0.36 13.52 75.36
C LYS A 192 -0.90 12.51 76.36
N GLN A 193 -1.42 11.37 75.90
CA GLN A 193 -1.87 10.30 76.82
C GLN A 193 -0.73 9.73 77.64
N LEU A 194 0.46 9.58 77.07
CA LEU A 194 1.66 9.14 77.78
C LEU A 194 2.12 10.20 78.79
N GLU A 195 2.16 11.47 78.40
CA GLU A 195 2.46 12.59 79.31
C GLU A 195 1.48 12.62 80.50
N ASP A 196 0.18 12.43 80.25
CA ASP A 196 -0.84 12.38 81.30
C ASP A 196 -0.67 11.17 82.22
N GLN A 197 -0.25 10.01 81.69
CA GLN A 197 0.10 8.84 82.50
C GLN A 197 1.34 9.09 83.36
N GLU A 198 2.35 9.76 82.84
CA GLU A 198 3.55 10.14 83.59
C GLU A 198 3.23 11.12 84.71
N ARG A 199 2.37 12.13 84.44
CA ARG A 199 1.86 13.05 85.47
C ARG A 199 1.13 12.31 86.58
N LYS A 200 0.23 11.38 86.24
CA LYS A 200 -0.46 10.55 87.24
C LYS A 200 0.50 9.71 88.08
N LYS A 201 1.58 9.20 87.49
CA LYS A 201 2.63 8.48 88.23
C LYS A 201 3.38 9.41 89.18
N GLN A 202 3.67 10.65 88.77
CA GLN A 202 4.30 11.66 89.63
C GLN A 202 3.37 12.04 90.81
N GLU A 203 2.09 12.29 90.56
CA GLU A 203 1.10 12.57 91.60
C GLU A 203 0.95 11.41 92.60
N ALA A 204 0.92 10.16 92.09
CA ALA A 204 0.88 8.97 92.94
C ALA A 204 2.16 8.82 93.78
N TYR A 205 3.32 9.16 93.22
CA TYR A 205 4.59 9.15 93.95
C TYR A 205 4.63 10.20 95.06
N GLU A 206 4.10 11.40 94.80
CA GLU A 206 3.96 12.44 95.83
C GLU A 206 3.01 12.03 96.96
N GLN A 207 1.91 11.35 96.63
CA GLN A 207 0.98 10.78 97.62
C GLN A 207 1.67 9.71 98.47
N LEU A 208 2.41 8.79 97.85
CA LEU A 208 3.17 7.76 98.56
C LEU A 208 4.21 8.38 99.49
N LEU A 209 4.86 9.48 99.10
CA LEU A 209 5.81 10.19 99.95
C LEU A 209 5.12 10.83 101.18
N LYS A 210 3.93 11.40 100.99
CA LYS A 210 3.10 11.93 102.10
C LYS A 210 2.64 10.81 103.04
N GLU A 211 2.20 9.68 102.50
CA GLU A 211 1.84 8.49 103.27
C GLU A 211 3.03 7.94 104.05
N LYS A 212 4.22 7.87 103.44
CA LYS A 212 5.45 7.45 104.13
C LYS A 212 5.77 8.36 105.32
N LEU A 213 5.71 9.68 105.14
CA LEU A 213 5.93 10.62 106.24
C LEU A 213 4.90 10.44 107.37
N MET A 214 3.63 10.20 107.01
CA MET A 214 2.57 9.94 107.98
C MET A 214 2.76 8.59 108.71
N ILE A 215 3.24 7.56 108.00
CA ILE A 215 3.61 6.27 108.59
C ILE A 215 4.80 6.43 109.54
N ASP A 216 5.82 7.21 109.16
CA ASP A 216 6.97 7.50 110.00
C ASP A 216 6.53 8.23 111.30
N GLU A 217 5.55 9.13 111.24
CA GLU A 217 4.93 9.75 112.43
C GLU A 217 4.17 8.75 113.31
N ILE A 218 3.44 7.80 112.71
CA ILE A 218 2.75 6.73 113.44
C ILE A 218 3.76 5.81 114.13
N VAL A 219 4.81 5.38 113.42
CA VAL A 219 5.88 4.55 113.99
C VAL A 219 6.58 5.27 115.15
N ARG A 220 6.78 6.58 115.04
CA ARG A 220 7.32 7.40 116.13
C ARG A 220 6.40 7.42 117.36
N LYS A 221 5.09 7.58 117.16
CA LYS A 221 4.09 7.49 118.23
C LYS A 221 4.04 6.10 118.88
N ILE A 222 4.13 5.03 118.09
CA ILE A 222 4.21 3.65 118.61
C ILE A 222 5.46 3.49 119.46
N TYR A 223 6.61 4.01 119.03
CA TYR A 223 7.85 3.95 119.82
C TYR A 223 7.72 4.70 121.16
N GLU A 224 7.05 5.85 121.17
CA GLU A 224 6.78 6.63 122.38
C GLU A 224 5.81 5.89 123.32
N GLU A 225 4.75 5.28 122.79
CA GLU A 225 3.81 4.44 123.53
C GLU A 225 4.49 3.18 124.10
N ASP A 226 5.33 2.49 123.32
CA ASP A 226 6.10 1.32 123.76
C ASP A 226 7.10 1.67 124.88
N GLN A 227 7.67 2.88 124.87
CA GLN A 227 8.56 3.35 125.95
C GLN A 227 7.78 3.59 127.26
N LEU A 228 6.60 4.19 127.18
CA LEU A 228 5.72 4.38 128.33
C LEU A 228 5.20 3.03 128.86
N GLU A 229 4.87 2.09 127.97
CA GLU A 229 4.45 0.75 128.35
C GLU A 229 5.58 -0.04 129.01
N ARG A 230 6.83 0.10 128.52
CA ARG A 230 8.03 -0.47 129.17
C ARG A 230 8.23 0.08 130.58
N GLN A 231 8.03 1.38 130.80
CA GLN A 231 8.14 1.99 132.13
C GLN A 231 7.07 1.45 133.08
N HIS A 232 5.81 1.35 132.64
CA HIS A 232 4.75 0.72 133.42
C HIS A 232 4.98 -0.78 133.68
N ARG A 233 5.56 -1.51 132.73
CA ARG A 233 5.96 -2.91 132.95
C ARG A 233 7.09 -3.02 133.97
N LEU A 234 8.09 -2.13 133.95
CA LEU A 234 9.16 -2.08 134.94
C LEU A 234 8.63 -1.77 136.35
N GLU A 235 7.64 -0.88 136.48
CA GLU A 235 6.98 -0.60 137.76
C GLU A 235 6.20 -1.81 138.28
N LYS A 236 5.44 -2.50 137.42
CA LYS A 236 4.74 -3.75 137.77
C LYS A 236 5.72 -4.87 138.10
N MET A 237 6.85 -4.96 137.37
CA MET A 237 7.91 -5.94 137.59
C MET A 237 8.65 -5.68 138.90
N ASN A 238 8.87 -4.43 139.31
CA ASN A 238 9.46 -4.12 140.61
C ASN A 238 8.51 -4.44 141.77
N ALA A 239 7.20 -4.27 141.58
CA ALA A 239 6.19 -4.68 142.55
C ALA A 239 6.11 -6.21 142.68
N THR A 240 6.07 -6.94 141.56
CA THR A 240 6.09 -8.42 141.59
C THR A 240 7.44 -8.97 142.04
N ARG A 241 8.56 -8.32 141.72
CA ARG A 241 9.91 -8.71 142.19
C ARG A 241 10.04 -8.64 143.71
N ARG A 242 9.43 -7.66 144.38
CA ARG A 242 9.40 -7.61 145.86
C ARG A 242 8.61 -8.79 146.45
N TYR A 243 7.45 -9.12 145.89
CA TYR A 243 6.68 -10.30 146.27
C TYR A 243 7.37 -11.63 145.90
N ILE A 244 8.13 -11.66 144.80
CA ILE A 244 8.89 -12.81 144.34
C ILE A 244 10.17 -13.00 145.17
N GLU A 245 10.85 -11.95 145.63
CA GLU A 245 12.02 -12.08 146.52
C GLU A 245 11.62 -12.62 147.90
N GLU A 246 10.41 -12.30 148.38
CA GLU A 246 9.81 -12.90 149.57
C GLU A 246 9.43 -14.37 149.33
N PHE A 247 8.81 -14.68 148.19
CA PHE A 247 8.44 -16.06 147.81
C PHE A 247 9.65 -16.94 147.42
N GLN A 248 10.74 -16.36 146.90
CA GLN A 248 11.97 -17.07 146.50
C GLN A 248 12.83 -17.46 147.69
N LYS A 249 12.77 -16.73 148.81
CA LYS A 249 13.37 -17.19 150.08
C LYS A 249 12.68 -18.47 150.58
N GLU A 250 11.37 -18.60 150.37
CA GLU A 250 10.61 -19.82 150.70
C GLU A 250 10.77 -20.94 149.66
N GLN A 251 10.93 -20.61 148.37
CA GLN A 251 11.14 -21.59 147.30
C GLN A 251 12.59 -22.09 147.15
N ALA A 252 13.61 -21.32 147.55
CA ALA A 252 15.01 -21.77 147.49
C ALA A 252 15.25 -23.01 148.37
N LEU A 253 14.57 -23.07 149.51
CA LEU A 253 14.52 -24.25 150.39
C LEU A 253 13.79 -25.46 149.76
N TRP A 254 12.97 -25.24 148.73
CA TRP A 254 12.24 -26.29 148.01
C TRP A 254 12.97 -26.75 146.73
N ARG A 255 13.71 -25.85 146.06
CA ARG A 255 14.40 -26.13 144.79
C ARG A 255 15.71 -26.92 144.91
N GLU A 256 16.44 -26.85 146.03
CA GLU A 256 17.57 -27.76 146.24
C GLU A 256 17.11 -29.23 146.25
N LYS A 257 15.91 -29.51 146.76
CA LYS A 257 15.33 -30.87 146.81
C LYS A 257 14.83 -31.43 145.48
N LYS A 258 14.62 -30.59 144.45
CA LYS A 258 14.04 -31.00 143.15
C LYS A 258 15.07 -31.06 142.02
N ARG A 259 16.24 -30.44 142.18
CA ARG A 259 17.26 -30.33 141.12
C ARG A 259 18.06 -31.62 140.93
N GLU A 260 18.16 -32.46 141.96
CA GLU A 260 18.76 -33.79 141.86
C GLU A 260 17.96 -34.76 140.98
N GLU A 261 16.64 -34.55 140.83
CA GLU A 261 15.76 -35.48 140.08
C GLU A 261 15.74 -35.23 138.55
N MET A 262 16.11 -34.04 138.06
CA MET A 262 15.96 -33.66 136.65
C MET A 262 17.22 -33.90 135.79
N GLU A 263 18.40 -34.02 136.38
CA GLU A 263 19.64 -34.28 135.62
C GLU A 263 19.67 -35.68 134.99
N GLU A 264 18.83 -36.60 135.48
CA GLU A 264 18.72 -37.97 134.97
C GLU A 264 17.86 -38.08 133.69
N GLU A 265 16.90 -37.18 133.50
CA GLU A 265 15.97 -37.24 132.35
C GLU A 265 16.57 -36.63 131.06
N ASN A 266 17.46 -35.64 131.22
CA ASN A 266 18.03 -34.90 130.08
C ASN A 266 19.06 -35.67 129.24
N ARG A 267 19.54 -36.85 129.71
CA ARG A 267 20.45 -37.70 128.93
C ARG A 267 19.75 -38.43 127.77
N LYS A 268 18.44 -38.66 127.87
CA LYS A 268 17.66 -39.46 126.89
C LYS A 268 17.22 -38.68 125.65
N ILE A 269 17.33 -37.35 125.65
CA ILE A 269 16.82 -36.49 124.56
C ILE A 269 17.85 -36.31 123.42
N ILE A 270 19.15 -36.48 123.71
CA ILE A 270 20.23 -36.25 122.72
C ILE A 270 20.29 -37.35 121.64
N GLU A 271 19.87 -38.58 121.95
CA GLU A 271 19.94 -39.73 121.03
C GLU A 271 18.91 -39.67 119.89
N PHE A 272 17.82 -38.91 120.05
CA PHE A 272 16.75 -38.82 119.04
C PHE A 272 17.08 -37.85 117.88
N ALA A 273 17.97 -36.87 118.09
CA ALA A 273 18.29 -35.84 117.09
C ALA A 273 19.17 -36.35 115.93
N ASN A 274 20.00 -37.37 116.17
CA ASN A 274 20.94 -37.89 115.15
C ASN A 274 20.27 -38.78 114.08
N LEU A 275 19.04 -39.26 114.32
CA LEU A 275 18.33 -40.15 113.38
C LEU A 275 17.61 -39.41 112.24
N GLN A 276 17.47 -38.09 112.34
CA GLN A 276 16.69 -37.28 111.40
C GLN A 276 17.52 -36.75 110.21
N GLN A 277 18.84 -36.60 110.37
CA GLN A 277 19.74 -36.09 109.33
C GLN A 277 20.04 -37.11 108.21
N GLN A 278 20.02 -38.41 108.48
CA GLN A 278 20.29 -39.45 107.48
C GLN A 278 19.18 -39.66 106.44
N ARG A 279 17.97 -39.10 106.63
CA ARG A 279 16.85 -39.28 105.68
C ARG A 279 16.81 -38.25 104.55
N GLU A 280 17.52 -37.12 104.67
CA GLU A 280 17.54 -36.09 103.63
C GLU A 280 18.55 -36.40 102.52
N GLU A 281 19.64 -37.11 102.84
CA GLU A 281 20.71 -37.45 101.88
C GLU A 281 20.27 -38.48 100.83
N ASP A 282 19.43 -39.46 101.18
CA ASP A 282 18.91 -40.48 100.24
C ASP A 282 17.92 -39.94 99.19
N ARG A 283 17.36 -38.74 99.42
CA ARG A 283 16.35 -38.13 98.53
C ARG A 283 16.98 -37.44 97.32
N MET A 284 18.20 -36.93 97.46
CA MET A 284 18.91 -36.19 96.40
C MET A 284 19.55 -37.12 95.34
N ALA A 285 19.91 -38.35 95.71
CA ALA A 285 20.54 -39.31 94.79
C ALA A 285 19.59 -39.86 93.71
N ARG A 286 18.27 -39.92 93.95
CA ARG A 286 17.29 -40.49 93.00
C ARG A 286 16.87 -39.57 91.86
N ILE A 287 17.17 -38.27 91.95
CA ILE A 287 16.80 -37.28 90.93
C ILE A 287 17.79 -37.31 89.75
N GLN A 288 19.09 -37.48 90.04
CA GLN A 288 20.15 -37.48 89.03
C GLN A 288 20.09 -38.69 88.08
N GLU A 289 19.69 -39.86 88.57
CA GLU A 289 19.62 -41.09 87.78
C GLU A 289 18.51 -41.09 86.69
N ASN A 290 17.50 -40.21 86.81
CA ASN A 290 16.39 -40.10 85.87
C ASN A 290 16.67 -39.13 84.71
N GLU A 291 17.59 -38.18 84.87
CA GLU A 291 17.98 -37.23 83.82
C GLU A 291 18.92 -37.87 82.78
N GLU A 292 19.82 -38.76 83.21
CA GLU A 292 20.77 -39.47 82.33
C GLU A 292 20.07 -40.42 81.35
N LYS A 293 18.98 -41.08 81.78
CA LYS A 293 18.19 -41.99 80.93
C LYS A 293 17.42 -41.26 79.82
N ARG A 294 17.11 -39.96 80.01
CA ARG A 294 16.36 -39.14 79.05
C ARG A 294 17.23 -38.66 77.88
N LEU A 295 18.50 -38.37 78.14
CA LEU A 295 19.49 -37.95 77.13
C LEU A 295 19.90 -39.08 76.17
N GLN A 296 19.92 -40.33 76.64
CA GLN A 296 20.26 -41.50 75.82
C GLN A 296 19.20 -41.80 74.73
N LEU A 297 17.92 -41.56 75.01
CA LEU A 297 16.81 -41.75 74.05
C LEU A 297 16.80 -40.70 72.93
N GLN A 298 17.23 -39.47 73.21
CA GLN A 298 17.24 -38.37 72.24
C GLN A 298 18.35 -38.57 71.18
N ASN A 299 19.53 -39.07 71.60
CA ASN A 299 20.66 -39.34 70.71
C ASN A 299 20.40 -40.48 69.70
N MET A 300 19.61 -41.48 70.09
CA MET A 300 19.23 -42.61 69.22
C MET A 300 18.30 -42.19 68.06
N MET A 301 17.47 -41.16 68.25
CA MET A 301 16.58 -40.66 67.20
C MET A 301 17.30 -39.79 66.17
N ILE A 302 18.33 -39.04 66.59
CA ILE A 302 19.14 -38.20 65.71
C ILE A 302 19.97 -39.06 64.73
N GLN A 303 20.52 -40.19 65.19
CA GLN A 303 21.28 -41.11 64.32
C GLN A 303 20.40 -41.79 63.25
N LYS A 304 19.15 -42.13 63.56
CA LYS A 304 18.21 -42.73 62.59
C LYS A 304 17.73 -41.74 61.52
N LEU A 305 17.59 -40.46 61.87
CA LEU A 305 17.25 -39.40 60.91
C LEU A 305 18.39 -39.10 59.93
N GLY A 306 19.65 -39.16 60.39
CA GLY A 306 20.83 -38.98 59.53
C GLY A 306 21.00 -40.07 58.47
N GLN A 307 20.76 -41.34 58.83
CA GLN A 307 20.88 -42.47 57.89
C GLN A 307 19.81 -42.46 56.79
N MET A 308 18.61 -41.95 57.08
CA MET A 308 17.51 -41.84 56.10
C MET A 308 17.75 -40.74 55.06
N LEU A 309 18.45 -39.67 55.43
CA LEU A 309 18.79 -38.58 54.50
C LEU A 309 19.91 -38.98 53.54
N GLN A 310 20.94 -39.68 54.03
CA GLN A 310 22.04 -40.19 53.18
C GLN A 310 21.54 -41.19 52.13
N GLN A 311 20.62 -42.10 52.49
CA GLN A 311 20.03 -43.04 51.53
C GLN A 311 19.18 -42.37 50.43
N ARG A 312 18.64 -41.17 50.67
CA ARG A 312 17.91 -40.41 49.63
C ARG A 312 18.86 -39.69 48.69
N GLU A 313 19.94 -39.11 49.21
CA GLU A 313 20.97 -38.44 48.42
C GLU A 313 21.70 -39.43 47.49
N ASP A 314 21.99 -40.65 47.96
CA ASP A 314 22.62 -41.71 47.16
C ASP A 314 21.72 -42.19 46.00
N LEU A 315 20.40 -42.27 46.20
CA LEU A 315 19.43 -42.66 45.16
C LEU A 315 19.23 -41.57 44.09
N GLU A 316 19.36 -40.29 44.48
CA GLU A 316 19.24 -39.16 43.54
C GLU A 316 20.50 -39.01 42.67
N GLN A 317 21.69 -39.33 43.19
CA GLN A 317 22.93 -39.35 42.41
C GLN A 317 22.91 -40.43 41.31
N VAL A 318 22.48 -41.66 41.63
CA VAL A 318 22.36 -42.76 40.65
C VAL A 318 21.35 -42.43 39.53
N ARG A 319 20.29 -41.68 39.83
CA ARG A 319 19.31 -41.24 38.83
C ARG A 319 19.87 -40.18 37.87
N GLN A 320 20.76 -39.31 38.37
CA GLN A 320 21.42 -38.29 37.54
C GLN A 320 22.49 -38.89 36.62
N GLU A 321 23.21 -39.93 37.07
CA GLU A 321 24.20 -40.66 36.27
C GLU A 321 23.55 -41.43 35.10
N LEU A 322 22.45 -42.15 35.35
CA LEU A 322 21.68 -42.86 34.32
C LEU A 322 21.14 -41.95 33.21
N TYR A 323 20.67 -40.75 33.55
CA TYR A 323 20.19 -39.78 32.56
C TYR A 323 21.32 -39.25 31.65
N GLN A 324 22.53 -39.09 32.18
CA GLN A 324 23.69 -38.64 31.42
C GLN A 324 24.21 -39.75 30.47
N GLU A 325 24.15 -41.02 30.89
CA GLU A 325 24.51 -42.16 30.04
C GLU A 325 23.50 -42.37 28.89
N GLU A 326 22.19 -42.23 29.12
CA GLU A 326 21.18 -42.33 28.05
C GLU A 326 21.36 -41.24 26.98
N GLN A 327 21.65 -40.00 27.38
CA GLN A 327 21.94 -38.90 26.46
C GLN A 327 23.20 -39.16 25.62
N ALA A 328 24.24 -39.76 26.22
CA ALA A 328 25.48 -40.11 25.53
C ALA A 328 25.29 -41.25 24.50
N GLU A 329 24.46 -42.26 24.80
CA GLU A 329 24.10 -43.31 23.84
C GLU A 329 23.34 -42.76 22.63
N ILE A 330 22.38 -41.85 22.86
CA ILE A 330 21.59 -41.22 21.77
C ILE A 330 22.51 -40.44 20.83
N HIS A 331 23.50 -39.70 21.35
CA HIS A 331 24.47 -38.99 20.53
C HIS A 331 25.37 -39.93 19.72
N ARG A 332 25.82 -41.06 20.29
CA ARG A 332 26.61 -42.07 19.56
C ARG A 332 25.82 -42.70 18.41
N ARG A 333 24.53 -43.00 18.58
CA ARG A 333 23.66 -43.55 17.53
C ARG A 333 23.48 -42.58 16.37
N LYS A 334 23.28 -41.28 16.64
CA LYS A 334 23.16 -40.24 15.60
C LYS A 334 24.43 -40.11 14.74
N ILE A 335 25.62 -40.17 15.35
CA ILE A 335 26.90 -40.13 14.63
C ILE A 335 27.06 -41.34 13.70
N ASN A 336 26.66 -42.54 14.14
CA ASN A 336 26.72 -43.75 13.32
C ASN A 336 25.72 -43.71 12.13
N GLU A 337 24.51 -43.21 12.33
CA GLU A 337 23.52 -43.06 11.24
C GLU A 337 23.97 -42.05 10.16
N GLU A 338 24.62 -40.95 10.57
CA GLU A 338 25.18 -39.99 9.62
C GLU A 338 26.37 -40.56 8.82
N ALA A 339 27.20 -41.39 9.45
CA ALA A 339 28.28 -42.11 8.77
C ALA A 339 27.73 -43.12 7.75
N GLU A 340 26.66 -43.85 8.08
CA GLU A 340 26.03 -44.82 7.18
C GLU A 340 25.39 -44.14 5.96
N LYS A 341 24.72 -42.99 6.16
CA LYS A 341 24.14 -42.19 5.07
C LYS A 341 25.21 -41.66 4.10
N LYS A 342 26.41 -41.30 4.58
CA LYS A 342 27.53 -40.89 3.72
C LYS A 342 28.08 -42.06 2.88
N LEU A 343 28.13 -43.27 3.44
CA LEU A 343 28.58 -44.47 2.73
C LEU A 343 27.61 -44.91 1.62
N ARG A 344 26.30 -44.79 1.86
CA ARG A 344 25.26 -45.11 0.85
C ARG A 344 25.35 -44.18 -0.38
N LYS A 345 25.51 -42.87 -0.16
CA LYS A 345 25.67 -41.88 -1.24
C LYS A 345 26.91 -42.11 -2.11
N GLN A 346 28.01 -42.62 -1.54
CA GLN A 346 29.21 -42.97 -2.32
C GLN A 346 29.03 -44.22 -3.18
N LYS A 347 28.18 -45.18 -2.79
CA LYS A 347 27.89 -46.37 -3.61
C LYS A 347 26.98 -46.05 -4.79
N GLU A 348 25.94 -45.24 -4.59
CA GLU A 348 25.02 -44.81 -5.66
C GLU A 348 25.75 -44.04 -6.78
N LEU A 349 26.68 -43.15 -6.42
CA LEU A 349 27.49 -42.41 -7.41
C LEU A 349 28.37 -43.31 -8.29
N LYS A 350 28.91 -44.42 -7.73
CA LYS A 350 29.71 -45.38 -8.50
C LYS A 350 28.87 -46.24 -9.44
N GLN A 351 27.63 -46.58 -9.07
CA GLN A 351 26.72 -47.37 -9.90
C GLN A 351 26.23 -46.57 -11.11
N ASN A 352 25.83 -45.30 -10.91
CA ASN A 352 25.38 -44.42 -11.99
C ASN A 352 26.45 -44.19 -13.08
N PHE A 353 27.73 -44.17 -12.73
CA PHE A 353 28.82 -44.01 -13.70
C PHE A 353 29.01 -45.24 -14.60
N ILE A 354 28.78 -46.45 -14.07
CA ILE A 354 28.92 -47.70 -14.84
C ILE A 354 27.78 -47.84 -15.85
N GLU A 355 26.56 -47.45 -15.47
CA GLU A 355 25.37 -47.54 -16.33
C GLU A 355 25.43 -46.57 -17.53
N GLN A 356 26.01 -45.37 -17.36
CA GLN A 356 26.20 -44.41 -18.47
C GLN A 356 27.19 -44.91 -19.54
N MET A 357 28.23 -45.67 -19.16
CA MET A 357 29.22 -46.16 -20.11
C MET A 357 28.66 -47.29 -20.99
N ALA A 358 27.85 -48.18 -20.43
CA ALA A 358 27.22 -49.28 -21.17
C ALA A 358 26.22 -48.80 -22.25
N LEU A 359 25.49 -47.71 -21.98
CA LEU A 359 24.54 -47.14 -22.94
C LEU A 359 25.24 -46.49 -24.15
N LYS A 360 26.48 -46.01 -23.99
CA LYS A 360 27.23 -45.35 -25.06
C LYS A 360 27.85 -46.33 -26.06
N GLU A 361 28.17 -47.55 -25.63
CA GLU A 361 28.73 -48.60 -26.51
C GLU A 361 27.68 -49.21 -27.45
N LEU A 362 26.42 -49.35 -26.99
CA LEU A 362 25.34 -49.90 -27.81
C LEU A 362 24.95 -49.00 -28.99
N VAL A 363 25.07 -47.68 -28.85
CA VAL A 363 24.72 -46.72 -29.93
C VAL A 363 25.74 -46.75 -31.08
N GLN A 364 27.00 -47.06 -30.81
CA GLN A 364 28.05 -47.08 -31.84
C GLN A 364 28.01 -48.31 -32.75
N GLN A 365 27.37 -49.40 -32.30
CA GLN A 365 27.26 -50.64 -33.09
C GLN A 365 26.14 -50.52 -34.14
N ALA A 366 25.00 -49.90 -33.81
CA ALA A 366 23.88 -49.71 -34.73
C ALA A 366 24.23 -48.82 -35.95
N ALA A 367 25.07 -47.80 -35.78
CA ALA A 367 25.43 -46.88 -36.86
C ALA A 367 26.27 -47.52 -37.99
N LYS A 368 26.96 -48.64 -37.73
CA LYS A 368 27.81 -49.30 -38.74
C LYS A 368 27.02 -50.22 -39.68
N GLU A 369 25.87 -50.71 -39.23
CA GLU A 369 25.05 -51.65 -40.01
C GLU A 369 24.27 -50.93 -41.13
N GLU A 370 23.89 -49.67 -40.91
CA GLU A 370 23.15 -48.86 -41.90
C GLU A 370 24.00 -48.45 -43.12
N GLU A 371 25.33 -48.32 -43.00
CA GLU A 371 26.19 -47.89 -44.11
C GLU A 371 26.43 -48.98 -45.18
N GLU A 372 26.32 -50.26 -44.83
CA GLU A 372 26.59 -51.37 -45.76
C GLU A 372 25.42 -51.67 -46.72
N GLU A 373 24.19 -51.35 -46.31
CA GLU A 373 22.99 -51.59 -47.11
C GLU A 373 22.88 -50.61 -48.29
N PHE A 374 23.37 -49.37 -48.12
CA PHE A 374 23.32 -48.33 -49.15
C PHE A 374 24.21 -48.63 -50.38
N ARG A 375 25.36 -49.30 -50.20
CA ARG A 375 26.31 -49.60 -51.29
C ARG A 375 25.79 -50.64 -52.29
N LYS A 376 24.93 -51.57 -51.86
CA LYS A 376 24.44 -52.67 -52.71
C LYS A 376 23.38 -52.21 -53.71
N ALA A 377 22.64 -51.13 -53.41
CA ALA A 377 21.57 -50.61 -54.26
C ALA A 377 22.08 -49.85 -55.52
N MET A 378 23.30 -49.31 -55.49
CA MET A 378 23.80 -48.42 -56.56
C MET A 378 24.36 -49.19 -57.78
N LEU A 379 24.78 -50.45 -57.61
CA LEU A 379 25.38 -51.27 -58.68
C LEU A 379 24.35 -51.92 -59.63
N ALA A 380 23.07 -52.04 -59.21
CA ALA A 380 22.03 -52.69 -60.00
C ALA A 380 21.47 -51.84 -61.15
N LYS A 381 21.52 -50.50 -61.02
CA LYS A 381 20.94 -49.58 -62.01
C LYS A 381 21.75 -49.43 -63.30
N PHE A 382 23.05 -49.68 -63.27
CA PHE A 382 23.92 -49.49 -64.45
C PHE A 382 23.83 -50.64 -65.46
N ALA A 383 23.26 -51.80 -65.09
CA ALA A 383 23.21 -52.97 -65.97
C ALA A 383 22.00 -52.99 -66.93
N GLU A 384 20.99 -52.14 -66.71
CA GLU A 384 19.75 -52.14 -67.50
C GLU A 384 19.82 -51.23 -68.74
N ASP A 385 20.70 -50.23 -68.74
CA ASP A 385 20.76 -49.20 -69.78
C ASP A 385 21.59 -49.62 -71.03
N ASP A 386 22.48 -50.62 -70.93
CA ASP A 386 23.36 -51.04 -72.03
C ASP A 386 22.69 -51.95 -73.09
N ARG A 387 21.44 -52.39 -72.86
CA ARG A 387 20.79 -53.44 -73.70
C ARG A 387 19.92 -52.90 -74.85
N ILE A 388 19.66 -51.60 -74.91
CA ILE A 388 18.63 -51.00 -75.80
C ILE A 388 19.23 -50.19 -76.98
N GLU A 389 20.55 -50.17 -77.15
CA GLU A 389 21.21 -49.19 -78.03
C GLU A 389 21.42 -49.58 -79.52
N LEU A 390 21.23 -50.83 -79.96
CA LEU A 390 21.84 -51.31 -81.23
C LEU A 390 20.96 -51.49 -82.49
N MET A 391 19.69 -51.04 -82.53
CA MET A 391 18.82 -51.32 -83.70
C MET A 391 18.12 -50.11 -84.36
N ASN A 392 18.43 -48.87 -83.99
CA ASN A 392 17.69 -47.70 -84.48
C ASN A 392 18.51 -46.62 -85.22
N ALA A 393 19.78 -46.88 -85.60
CA ALA A 393 20.78 -45.88 -85.99
C ALA A 393 20.46 -44.93 -87.18
N HIS A 394 19.64 -45.33 -88.16
CA HIS A 394 19.39 -44.49 -89.35
C HIS A 394 18.09 -43.67 -89.30
N LYS A 395 17.03 -44.21 -88.67
CA LYS A 395 15.82 -43.43 -88.30
C LYS A 395 16.08 -42.53 -87.09
N GLN A 396 17.04 -42.91 -86.25
CA GLN A 396 17.60 -42.09 -85.19
C GLN A 396 18.26 -40.85 -85.74
N ARG A 397 19.14 -40.86 -86.75
CA ARG A 397 19.85 -39.63 -87.15
C ARG A 397 18.97 -38.45 -87.57
N MET A 398 17.91 -38.69 -88.34
CA MET A 398 16.99 -37.64 -88.76
C MET A 398 16.07 -37.19 -87.61
N LYS A 399 15.51 -38.14 -86.85
CA LYS A 399 14.76 -37.81 -85.64
C LYS A 399 15.64 -37.19 -84.55
N GLN A 400 16.92 -37.53 -84.44
CA GLN A 400 17.90 -36.98 -83.50
C GLN A 400 18.26 -35.56 -83.88
N LEU A 401 18.30 -35.18 -85.17
CA LEU A 401 18.50 -33.79 -85.56
C LEU A 401 17.28 -32.92 -85.24
N GLU A 402 16.07 -33.43 -85.50
CA GLU A 402 14.82 -32.75 -85.13
C GLU A 402 14.61 -32.71 -83.61
N HIS A 403 14.84 -33.82 -82.92
CA HIS A 403 14.85 -33.91 -81.45
C HIS A 403 15.98 -33.09 -80.86
N ARG A 404 17.16 -32.98 -81.49
CA ARG A 404 18.25 -32.13 -81.01
C ARG A 404 17.90 -30.66 -81.16
N ARG A 405 17.32 -30.23 -82.28
CA ARG A 405 16.81 -28.86 -82.44
C ARG A 405 15.64 -28.56 -81.51
N ALA A 406 14.74 -29.52 -81.31
CA ALA A 406 13.62 -29.37 -80.38
C ALA A 406 14.09 -29.40 -78.92
N VAL A 407 15.09 -30.21 -78.57
CA VAL A 407 15.72 -30.27 -77.24
C VAL A 407 16.58 -29.03 -77.01
N GLU A 408 17.32 -28.54 -78.00
CA GLU A 408 18.07 -27.27 -77.92
C GLU A 408 17.10 -26.09 -77.72
N LYS A 409 15.99 -26.03 -78.47
CA LYS A 409 14.91 -25.07 -78.20
C LYS A 409 14.28 -25.24 -76.82
N LEU A 410 14.00 -26.47 -76.38
CA LEU A 410 13.50 -26.72 -75.02
C LEU A 410 14.53 -26.35 -73.95
N ILE A 411 15.82 -26.49 -74.21
CA ILE A 411 16.91 -26.08 -73.31
C ILE A 411 17.03 -24.56 -73.29
N GLU A 412 16.92 -23.88 -74.44
CA GLU A 412 16.89 -22.41 -74.54
C GLU A 412 15.64 -21.84 -73.86
N ASP A 413 14.46 -22.40 -74.12
CA ASP A 413 13.20 -22.02 -73.48
C ASP A 413 13.27 -22.26 -71.97
N ARG A 414 13.84 -23.39 -71.51
CA ARG A 414 14.04 -23.67 -70.08
C ARG A 414 15.07 -22.75 -69.44
N ARG A 415 16.13 -22.36 -70.16
CA ARG A 415 17.11 -21.35 -69.71
C ARG A 415 16.48 -19.96 -69.64
N ASN A 416 15.67 -19.59 -70.62
CA ASN A 416 14.95 -18.32 -70.64
C ASN A 416 13.88 -18.27 -69.54
N GLN A 417 13.15 -19.36 -69.31
CA GLN A 417 12.23 -19.52 -68.18
C GLN A 417 12.99 -19.43 -66.85
N PHE A 418 14.10 -20.14 -66.68
CA PHE A 418 14.90 -20.06 -65.45
C PHE A 418 15.46 -18.65 -65.21
N LEU A 419 15.91 -17.94 -66.26
CA LEU A 419 16.37 -16.55 -66.14
C LEU A 419 15.22 -15.60 -65.82
N ALA A 420 14.05 -15.79 -66.41
CA ALA A 420 12.85 -15.02 -66.10
C ALA A 420 12.38 -15.27 -64.65
N ASP A 421 12.34 -16.52 -64.21
CA ASP A 421 12.01 -16.91 -62.83
C ASP A 421 13.02 -16.31 -61.85
N LYS A 422 14.33 -16.33 -62.17
CA LYS A 422 15.36 -15.70 -61.33
C LYS A 422 15.24 -14.18 -61.29
N GLN A 423 14.87 -13.54 -62.39
CA GLN A 423 14.59 -12.10 -62.41
C GLN A 423 13.36 -11.76 -61.59
N GLN A 424 12.28 -12.54 -61.71
CA GLN A 424 11.07 -12.39 -60.90
C GLN A 424 11.36 -12.59 -59.40
N GLU A 425 12.11 -13.63 -59.03
CA GLU A 425 12.55 -13.86 -57.64
C GLU A 425 13.36 -12.68 -57.09
N LEU A 426 14.28 -12.11 -57.89
CA LEU A 426 15.07 -10.95 -57.49
C LEU A 426 14.21 -9.70 -57.32
N GLU A 427 13.27 -9.45 -58.23
CA GLU A 427 12.33 -8.34 -58.15
C GLU A 427 11.40 -8.46 -56.94
N GLU A 428 10.84 -9.65 -56.70
CA GLU A 428 10.03 -9.96 -55.52
C GLU A 428 10.84 -9.76 -54.24
N TRP A 429 12.08 -10.24 -54.20
CA TRP A 429 12.96 -10.04 -53.06
C TRP A 429 13.26 -8.55 -52.80
N GLN A 430 13.53 -7.77 -53.84
CA GLN A 430 13.72 -6.31 -53.71
C GLN A 430 12.46 -5.59 -53.24
N LEU A 431 11.29 -6.03 -53.70
CA LEU A 431 10.00 -5.48 -53.30
C LEU A 431 9.71 -5.79 -51.83
N GLN A 432 9.97 -7.03 -51.40
CA GLN A 432 9.88 -7.45 -50.00
C GLN A 432 10.84 -6.65 -49.12
N GLN A 433 12.11 -6.50 -49.51
CA GLN A 433 13.08 -5.69 -48.78
C GLN A 433 12.63 -4.23 -48.65
N SER A 434 12.10 -3.65 -49.71
CA SER A 434 11.57 -2.28 -49.71
C SER A 434 10.33 -2.16 -48.80
N GLY A 435 9.45 -3.16 -48.82
CA GLY A 435 8.31 -3.27 -47.91
C GLY A 435 8.75 -3.38 -46.44
N GLN A 436 9.70 -4.26 -46.12
CA GLN A 436 10.27 -4.40 -44.78
C GLN A 436 10.90 -3.10 -44.30
N ARG A 437 11.66 -2.41 -45.15
CA ARG A 437 12.26 -1.10 -44.82
C ARG A 437 11.21 -0.06 -44.49
N ARG A 438 10.11 0.01 -45.25
CA ARG A 438 8.98 0.90 -44.97
C ARG A 438 8.31 0.56 -43.64
N ILE A 439 8.07 -0.72 -43.38
CA ILE A 439 7.51 -1.19 -42.10
C ILE A 439 8.44 -0.84 -40.94
N ASN A 440 9.75 -1.08 -41.08
CA ASN A 440 10.74 -0.76 -40.04
C ASN A 440 10.83 0.76 -39.78
N ALA A 441 10.73 1.60 -40.82
CA ALA A 441 10.65 3.05 -40.64
C ALA A 441 9.40 3.45 -39.86
N ILE A 442 8.24 2.87 -40.17
CA ILE A 442 6.99 3.11 -39.41
C ILE A 442 7.13 2.63 -37.96
N ILE A 443 7.80 1.49 -37.72
CA ILE A 443 8.05 0.98 -36.36
C ILE A 443 8.88 1.96 -35.55
N GLU A 444 9.99 2.48 -36.10
CA GLU A 444 10.84 3.45 -35.39
C GLU A 444 10.12 4.79 -35.17
N GLU A 445 9.32 5.26 -36.13
CA GLU A 445 8.47 6.46 -35.94
C GLU A 445 7.48 6.29 -34.80
N GLU A 446 6.72 5.18 -34.77
CA GLU A 446 5.74 4.92 -33.71
C GLU A 446 6.42 4.67 -32.37
N ARG A 447 7.59 4.03 -32.36
CA ARG A 447 8.42 3.85 -31.17
C ARG A 447 8.83 5.20 -30.58
N LEU A 448 9.34 6.13 -31.41
CA LEU A 448 9.72 7.47 -30.96
C LEU A 448 8.52 8.27 -30.47
N LYS A 449 7.37 8.17 -31.16
CA LYS A 449 6.12 8.81 -30.74
C LYS A 449 5.66 8.33 -29.36
N LEU A 450 5.65 7.02 -29.13
CA LEU A 450 5.33 6.44 -27.82
C LEU A 450 6.31 6.91 -26.74
N LEU A 451 7.60 6.99 -27.05
CA LEU A 451 8.59 7.51 -26.10
C LEU A 451 8.35 8.99 -25.78
N GLN A 452 8.06 9.84 -26.75
CA GLN A 452 7.78 11.27 -26.53
C GLN A 452 6.53 11.47 -25.64
N GLU A 453 5.46 10.73 -25.89
CA GLU A 453 4.20 10.86 -25.17
C GLU A 453 4.28 10.38 -23.71
N HIS A 454 5.07 9.34 -23.45
CA HIS A 454 5.08 8.63 -22.17
C HIS A 454 6.35 8.83 -21.33
N ALA A 455 7.51 9.07 -21.94
CA ALA A 455 8.77 9.13 -21.20
C ALA A 455 8.80 10.31 -20.22
N THR A 456 8.30 11.48 -20.64
CA THR A 456 8.20 12.68 -19.78
C THR A 456 7.34 12.43 -18.54
N LYS A 457 6.19 11.76 -18.70
CA LYS A 457 5.26 11.43 -17.60
C LYS A 457 5.78 10.36 -16.65
N LEU A 458 6.67 9.50 -17.15
CA LEU A 458 7.23 8.34 -16.45
C LEU A 458 8.67 8.55 -15.99
N LEU A 459 9.13 9.80 -15.96
CA LEU A 459 10.44 10.15 -15.42
C LEU A 459 10.60 9.57 -14.01
N GLY A 460 11.66 8.80 -13.79
CA GLY A 460 11.92 8.09 -12.52
C GLY A 460 11.26 6.71 -12.38
N TYR A 461 10.43 6.27 -13.32
CA TYR A 461 9.74 4.97 -13.24
C TYR A 461 9.93 4.07 -14.48
N LEU A 462 10.68 4.55 -15.48
CA LEU A 462 11.03 3.78 -16.69
C LEU A 462 11.99 2.60 -16.39
N PRO A 463 11.71 1.39 -16.92
CA PRO A 463 12.61 0.25 -16.87
C PRO A 463 13.91 0.45 -17.65
N LYS A 464 14.94 -0.34 -17.33
CA LYS A 464 16.19 -0.40 -18.12
C LYS A 464 15.91 -0.97 -19.52
N GLY A 465 16.65 -0.49 -20.54
CA GLY A 465 16.53 -0.98 -21.93
C GLY A 465 15.29 -0.50 -22.69
N VAL A 466 14.78 0.69 -22.38
CA VAL A 466 13.70 1.38 -23.14
C VAL A 466 14.28 2.21 -24.29
N PHE A 467 15.48 2.77 -24.12
CA PHE A 467 16.21 3.52 -25.13
C PHE A 467 17.22 2.61 -25.84
N LYS A 468 17.27 2.66 -27.17
CA LYS A 468 18.21 1.91 -28.01
C LYS A 468 19.47 2.74 -28.28
N THR A 469 19.29 4.04 -28.51
CA THR A 469 20.37 4.96 -28.90
C THR A 469 20.37 6.19 -27.99
N GLU A 470 21.53 6.81 -27.76
CA GLU A 470 21.64 8.07 -27.01
C GLU A 470 20.83 9.21 -27.66
N ASN A 471 20.68 9.17 -29.00
CA ASN A 471 19.81 10.10 -29.74
C ASN A 471 18.36 10.07 -29.27
N ASP A 472 17.85 8.93 -28.80
CA ASP A 472 16.48 8.81 -28.29
C ASP A 472 16.28 9.69 -27.04
N ILE A 473 17.34 9.84 -26.22
CA ILE A 473 17.32 10.64 -25.00
C ILE A 473 17.43 12.14 -25.34
N HIS A 474 18.21 12.49 -26.37
CA HIS A 474 18.33 13.87 -26.85
C HIS A 474 17.01 14.44 -27.36
N MET A 475 16.20 13.62 -28.03
CA MET A 475 14.89 14.04 -28.58
C MET A 475 13.82 14.31 -27.51
N LEU A 476 14.05 13.89 -26.25
CA LEU A 476 13.10 14.04 -25.14
C LEU A 476 13.31 15.32 -24.31
N GLY A 477 14.29 16.15 -24.66
CA GLY A 477 14.59 17.43 -24.03
C GLY A 477 15.66 17.38 -22.94
N GLU A 478 16.26 18.54 -22.66
CA GLU A 478 17.41 18.66 -21.75
C GLU A 478 17.07 18.33 -20.28
N GLU A 479 15.86 18.66 -19.84
CA GLU A 479 15.39 18.40 -18.47
C GLU A 479 15.28 16.89 -18.20
N PHE A 480 14.76 16.14 -19.18
CA PHE A 480 14.68 14.69 -19.12
C PHE A 480 16.07 14.07 -19.06
N ARG A 481 16.99 14.55 -19.92
CA ARG A 481 18.38 14.08 -19.96
C ARG A 481 19.09 14.24 -18.61
N LYS A 482 19.01 15.42 -18.00
CA LYS A 482 19.64 15.71 -16.71
C LYS A 482 19.11 14.80 -15.60
N ALA A 483 17.79 14.62 -15.54
CA ALA A 483 17.15 13.77 -14.54
C ALA A 483 17.43 12.26 -14.77
N TYR A 484 17.56 11.84 -16.03
CA TYR A 484 17.91 10.46 -16.37
C TYR A 484 19.38 10.13 -16.05
N GLN A 485 20.32 11.02 -16.41
CA GLN A 485 21.76 10.85 -16.14
C GLN A 485 22.08 10.80 -14.65
N LYS A 486 21.48 11.69 -13.85
CA LYS A 486 21.64 11.68 -12.39
C LYS A 486 21.21 10.36 -11.74
N ARG A 487 20.36 9.58 -12.42
CA ARG A 487 19.88 8.29 -11.94
C ARG A 487 20.67 7.10 -12.49
N SER A 488 21.25 7.20 -13.69
CA SER A 488 22.19 6.18 -14.17
C SER A 488 23.43 6.15 -13.26
N GLU A 489 23.94 7.31 -12.86
CA GLU A 489 25.06 7.44 -11.93
C GLU A 489 24.76 6.80 -10.56
N THR A 490 23.58 7.06 -9.99
CA THR A 490 23.20 6.45 -8.68
C THR A 490 22.87 4.95 -8.76
N CYS A 491 22.67 4.40 -9.96
CA CYS A 491 22.46 2.96 -10.18
C CYS A 491 23.77 2.20 -10.45
N GLU A 492 24.87 2.89 -10.81
CA GLU A 492 26.18 2.26 -11.05
C GLU A 492 27.03 2.16 -9.77
N GLU A 493 26.71 2.96 -8.74
CA GLU A 493 27.37 2.92 -7.43
C GLU A 493 26.80 1.86 -6.46
N LYS A 494 25.87 1.00 -6.92
CA LYS A 494 25.29 -0.11 -6.15
C LYS A 494 25.33 -1.41 -6.93
#